data_AF-A0A7V8WWG3-F1
#
_entry.id   AF-A0A7V8WWG3-F1
#
_cell.length_a   1.000
_cell.length_b   1.000
_cell.length_c   1.000
_cell.angle_alpha   90.00
_cell.angle_beta   90.00
_cell.angle_gamma   90.00
#
_symmetry.space_group_name_H-M   'P 1'
#
loop_
_entity.id
_entity.type
_entity.pdbx_description
1 polymer ?
#
loop_
_entity_poly.entity_id
_entity_poly.type
_entity_poly.pdbx_seq_one_letter_code
_entity_poly.pdbx_strand_id
1 'polypeptide(L)'
;MSPPPGVAGDVLRALADLAPGDRAGPSDLVDITGGDDPWLALDPAADLAAVLVDDAAGATIGADRTARRIQAFDALHAEEQVLRLGWGFLTGRIEVDARPRRVCTPLLVRPVRLRLGSRGRLVVEPAGELELGLPIGTDQATVLESTSPLHPSPFVDPAAARPGPQAWFDAVLGAAGLPKSEVLPATTGFRAARQLDRSGIVPGFALFIDRAARPGARAARLRQWAAVDGIDATAFAELYQP
;
A
#
# COMPACT_ATOMS: atom_id res chain seq x y z
N MET A 1 19.17 32.44 27.38
CA MET A 1 19.05 33.16 26.09
C MET A 1 17.95 32.44 25.35
N SER A 2 16.84 33.10 24.99
CA SER A 2 15.78 32.41 24.24
C SER A 2 16.26 32.13 22.82
N PRO A 3 15.96 30.95 22.25
CA PRO A 3 16.36 30.60 20.90
C PRO A 3 15.78 31.59 19.87
N PRO A 4 16.49 31.88 18.77
CA PRO A 4 15.93 32.67 17.68
C PRO A 4 14.68 31.96 17.12
N PRO A 5 13.59 32.69 16.87
CA PRO A 5 12.34 32.10 16.42
C PRO A 5 12.51 31.43 15.04
N GLY A 6 11.95 30.23 14.88
CA GLY A 6 11.87 29.49 13.61
C GLY A 6 12.85 28.31 13.46
N VAL A 7 13.93 28.21 14.25
CA VAL A 7 14.99 27.22 14.02
C VAL A 7 14.49 25.77 14.15
N ALA A 8 13.69 25.46 15.17
CA ALA A 8 13.21 24.09 15.35
C ALA A 8 12.21 23.70 14.26
N GLY A 9 11.30 24.63 13.92
CA GLY A 9 10.34 24.43 12.83
C GLY A 9 11.02 24.22 11.48
N ASP A 10 12.07 24.98 11.18
CA ASP A 10 12.79 24.90 9.90
C ASP A 10 13.65 23.63 9.79
N VAL A 11 14.31 23.22 10.88
CA VAL A 11 15.03 21.92 10.93
C VAL A 11 14.07 20.76 10.73
N LEU A 12 12.89 20.79 11.37
CA LEU A 12 11.89 19.75 11.18
C LEU A 12 11.34 19.71 9.75
N ARG A 13 11.11 20.86 9.09
CA ARG A 13 10.73 20.92 7.66
C ARG A 13 11.85 20.39 6.76
N ALA A 14 13.10 20.77 6.99
CA ALA A 14 14.24 20.27 6.23
C ALA A 14 14.40 18.75 6.37
N LEU A 15 14.26 18.22 7.59
CA LEU A 15 14.25 16.77 7.84
C LEU A 15 13.04 16.08 7.20
N ALA A 16 11.92 16.80 7.04
CA ALA A 16 10.75 16.29 6.36
C ALA A 16 10.96 16.16 4.85
N ASP A 17 11.63 17.12 4.24
CA ASP A 17 11.96 17.09 2.80
C ASP A 17 13.01 16.02 2.47
N LEU A 18 13.82 15.63 3.46
CA LEU A 18 14.80 14.55 3.38
C LEU A 18 14.23 13.17 3.75
N ALA A 19 13.01 13.11 4.29
CA ALA A 19 12.40 11.86 4.71
C ALA A 19 11.75 11.13 3.51
N PRO A 20 11.98 9.81 3.33
CA PRO A 20 11.20 9.03 2.38
C PRO A 20 9.76 8.97 2.88
N GLY A 21 8.77 9.40 2.08
CA GLY A 21 7.41 9.46 2.63
C GLY A 21 6.23 9.71 1.70
N ASP A 22 6.35 10.44 0.60
CA ASP A 22 5.16 10.73 -0.21
C ASP A 22 5.38 10.16 -1.62
N ARG A 23 4.60 9.13 -2.02
CA ARG A 23 4.54 8.74 -3.44
C ARG A 23 3.94 9.91 -4.19
N ALA A 24 4.77 10.66 -4.88
CA ALA A 24 4.42 11.94 -5.49
C ALA A 24 4.15 11.81 -6.99
N GLY A 25 4.39 10.63 -7.59
CA GLY A 25 4.12 10.41 -9.00
C GLY A 25 4.15 8.95 -9.46
N PRO A 26 3.78 8.69 -10.72
CA PRO A 26 3.80 7.35 -11.32
C PRO A 26 5.21 6.74 -11.40
N SER A 27 6.26 7.51 -11.10
CA SER A 27 7.61 6.99 -10.88
C SER A 27 7.74 6.11 -9.64
N ASP A 28 6.80 6.21 -8.70
CA ASP A 28 6.87 5.61 -7.35
C ASP A 28 6.01 4.35 -7.22
N LEU A 29 5.63 3.75 -8.35
CA LEU A 29 4.91 2.50 -8.41
C LEU A 29 5.70 1.38 -7.74
N VAL A 30 5.05 0.65 -6.85
CA VAL A 30 5.64 -0.54 -6.21
C VAL A 30 5.69 -1.66 -7.23
N ASP A 31 6.87 -2.22 -7.48
CA ASP A 31 6.98 -3.53 -8.12
C ASP A 31 7.22 -4.59 -7.04
N ILE A 32 6.16 -5.28 -6.61
CA ILE A 32 6.25 -6.29 -5.54
C ILE A 32 7.09 -7.51 -5.96
N THR A 33 7.32 -7.68 -7.26
CA THR A 33 8.14 -8.75 -7.81
C THR A 33 9.56 -8.28 -8.17
N GLY A 34 9.83 -6.99 -8.01
CA GLY A 34 11.13 -6.38 -8.19
C GLY A 34 11.94 -6.41 -6.90
N GLY A 35 13.26 -6.54 -7.02
CA GLY A 35 14.18 -6.58 -5.88
C GLY A 35 14.18 -7.90 -5.10
N ASP A 36 14.78 -7.85 -3.91
CA ASP A 36 15.03 -9.02 -3.05
C ASP A 36 14.02 -9.15 -1.90
N ASP A 37 13.04 -8.25 -1.83
CA ASP A 37 12.04 -8.27 -0.76
C ASP A 37 11.09 -9.48 -0.89
N PRO A 38 10.78 -10.16 0.24
CA PRO A 38 9.93 -11.32 0.19
C PRO A 38 8.48 -10.91 -0.05
N TRP A 39 7.81 -11.64 -0.93
CA TRP A 39 6.38 -11.53 -1.20
C TRP A 39 5.78 -12.93 -1.37
N LEU A 40 4.46 -13.04 -1.23
CA LEU A 40 3.74 -14.30 -1.30
C LEU A 40 2.41 -14.11 -2.04
N ALA A 41 2.25 -14.80 -3.18
CA ALA A 41 0.95 -14.98 -3.82
C ALA A 41 0.03 -15.80 -2.92
N LEU A 42 -1.23 -15.40 -2.81
CA LEU A 42 -2.25 -16.11 -2.04
C LEU A 42 -3.37 -16.58 -2.97
N ASP A 43 -3.86 -17.79 -2.70
CA ASP A 43 -5.06 -18.30 -3.37
C ASP A 43 -6.27 -17.41 -3.01
N PRO A 44 -7.17 -17.13 -3.97
CA PRO A 44 -8.37 -16.35 -3.69
C PRO A 44 -9.22 -17.03 -2.61
N ALA A 45 -9.53 -16.29 -1.55
CA ALA A 45 -10.41 -16.75 -0.48
C ALA A 45 -11.31 -15.60 -0.01
N ALA A 46 -12.56 -15.90 0.34
CA ALA A 46 -13.52 -14.90 0.83
C ALA A 46 -13.00 -14.16 2.07
N ASP A 47 -12.33 -14.88 2.98
CA ASP A 47 -11.77 -14.30 4.20
C ASP A 47 -10.65 -13.28 3.90
N LEU A 48 -9.88 -13.45 2.81
CA LEU A 48 -8.86 -12.48 2.41
C LEU A 48 -9.47 -11.20 1.85
N ALA A 49 -10.57 -11.32 1.10
CA ALA A 49 -11.33 -10.15 0.66
C ALA A 49 -11.86 -9.38 1.86
N ALA A 50 -12.44 -10.09 2.84
CA ALA A 50 -12.93 -9.50 4.07
C ALA A 50 -11.82 -8.84 4.89
N VAL A 51 -10.64 -9.44 5.03
CA VAL A 51 -9.48 -8.76 5.68
C VAL A 51 -9.07 -7.50 4.94
N LEU A 52 -9.12 -7.50 3.62
CA LEU A 52 -8.70 -6.36 2.83
C LEU A 52 -9.70 -5.19 2.95
N VAL A 53 -11.00 -5.44 2.91
CA VAL A 53 -12.01 -4.36 2.83
C VAL A 53 -12.81 -4.12 4.10
N ASP A 54 -12.80 -5.05 5.06
CA ASP A 54 -13.54 -4.97 6.33
C ASP A 54 -12.62 -5.24 7.53
N ASP A 55 -13.02 -4.88 8.75
CA ASP A 55 -12.28 -5.21 9.99
C ASP A 55 -12.54 -6.66 10.47
N ALA A 56 -12.55 -7.61 9.53
CA ALA A 56 -12.87 -9.01 9.81
C ALA A 56 -11.83 -9.70 10.73
N ALA A 57 -12.23 -10.82 11.34
CA ALA A 57 -11.46 -11.58 12.35
C ALA A 57 -10.17 -12.27 11.84
N GLY A 58 -9.63 -11.85 10.70
CA GLY A 58 -8.41 -12.36 10.10
C GLY A 58 -8.61 -13.56 9.18
N ALA A 59 -7.69 -13.73 8.23
CA ALA A 59 -7.70 -14.82 7.24
C ALA A 59 -6.53 -15.78 7.51
N THR A 60 -6.75 -17.08 7.35
CA THR A 60 -5.73 -18.07 7.72
C THR A 60 -4.99 -18.64 6.50
N ILE A 61 -3.67 -18.42 6.43
CA ILE A 61 -2.80 -18.91 5.35
C ILE A 61 -1.88 -20.06 5.81
N GLY A 62 -1.25 -20.74 4.86
CA GLY A 62 -0.21 -21.72 5.14
C GLY A 62 1.04 -21.07 5.75
N ALA A 63 1.78 -21.84 6.55
CA ALA A 63 3.01 -21.37 7.22
C ALA A 63 4.27 -21.96 6.56
N ASP A 64 4.35 -21.88 5.22
CA ASP A 64 5.54 -22.29 4.49
C ASP A 64 6.75 -21.40 4.80
N ARG A 65 7.91 -21.72 4.23
CA ARG A 65 9.15 -21.00 4.49
C ARG A 65 9.06 -19.52 4.13
N THR A 66 8.41 -19.17 3.03
CA THR A 66 8.26 -17.78 2.58
C THR A 66 7.31 -17.03 3.50
N ALA A 67 6.17 -17.63 3.83
CA ALA A 67 5.19 -17.05 4.75
C ALA A 67 5.80 -16.79 6.15
N ARG A 68 6.58 -17.75 6.68
CA ARG A 68 7.32 -17.57 7.95
C ARG A 68 8.41 -16.51 7.87
N ARG A 69 9.08 -16.37 6.72
CA ARG A 69 10.08 -15.30 6.51
C ARG A 69 9.41 -13.93 6.51
N ILE A 70 8.26 -13.79 5.85
CA ILE A 70 7.45 -12.57 5.87
C ILE A 70 6.96 -12.27 7.29
N GLN A 71 6.45 -13.29 8.01
CA GLN A 71 6.04 -13.15 9.40
C GLN A 71 7.19 -12.66 10.30
N ALA A 72 8.38 -13.26 10.18
CA ALA A 72 9.55 -12.84 10.95
C ALA A 72 9.94 -11.39 10.61
N PHE A 73 9.82 -10.99 9.34
CA PHE A 73 10.07 -9.62 8.93
C PHE A 73 9.05 -8.63 9.54
N ASP A 74 7.75 -8.96 9.50
CA ASP A 74 6.68 -8.18 10.14
C ASP A 74 6.91 -8.04 11.64
N ALA A 75 7.30 -9.11 12.33
CA ALA A 75 7.62 -9.07 13.76
C ALA A 75 8.83 -8.18 14.09
N LEU A 76 9.87 -8.20 13.24
CA LEU A 76 11.05 -7.34 13.41
C LEU A 76 10.74 -5.86 13.15
N HIS A 77 9.77 -5.58 12.28
CA HIS A 77 9.35 -4.24 11.90
C HIS A 77 7.94 -3.96 12.39
N ALA A 78 7.62 -4.46 13.59
CA ALA A 78 6.28 -4.35 14.17
C ALA A 78 5.88 -2.89 14.37
N GLU A 79 6.81 -1.99 14.66
CA GLU A 79 6.46 -0.57 14.73
C GLU A 79 6.27 0.05 13.34
N GLU A 80 6.79 -0.57 12.29
CA GLU A 80 6.85 0.01 10.95
C GLU A 80 5.66 -0.31 10.01
N GLN A 81 4.74 -1.20 10.38
CA GLN A 81 3.54 -1.53 9.56
C GLN A 81 3.82 -1.75 8.05
N VAL A 82 5.02 -2.24 7.72
CA VAL A 82 5.52 -2.39 6.35
C VAL A 82 4.90 -3.57 5.62
N LEU A 83 4.24 -4.49 6.35
CA LEU A 83 3.56 -5.61 5.73
C LEU A 83 2.19 -5.19 5.19
N ARG A 84 1.97 -5.40 3.89
CA ARG A 84 0.72 -5.08 3.21
C ARG A 84 0.10 -6.32 2.60
N LEU A 85 -1.23 -6.38 2.62
CA LEU A 85 -2.04 -7.25 1.76
C LEU A 85 -2.51 -6.43 0.57
N GLY A 86 -2.28 -6.91 -0.64
CA GLY A 86 -2.73 -6.26 -1.88
C GLY A 86 -3.71 -7.12 -2.66
N TRP A 87 -4.55 -6.47 -3.47
CA TRP A 87 -5.43 -7.11 -4.45
C TRP A 87 -5.46 -6.37 -5.78
N GLY A 88 -5.60 -7.16 -6.85
CA GLY A 88 -5.72 -6.67 -8.22
C GLY A 88 -4.43 -5.99 -8.65
N PHE A 89 -3.59 -6.67 -9.42
CA PHE A 89 -2.23 -6.17 -9.67
C PHE A 89 -2.10 -5.71 -11.11
N LEU A 90 -1.71 -4.45 -11.32
CA LEU A 90 -1.21 -3.99 -12.61
C LEU A 90 0.17 -4.61 -12.85
N THR A 91 0.29 -5.40 -13.90
CA THR A 91 1.50 -6.16 -14.21
C THR A 91 1.93 -5.94 -15.65
N GLY A 92 3.19 -6.27 -15.95
CA GLY A 92 3.73 -6.27 -17.31
C GLY A 92 4.44 -4.97 -17.63
N ARG A 93 4.48 -4.61 -18.92
CA ARG A 93 5.16 -3.40 -19.39
C ARG A 93 4.17 -2.24 -19.55
N ILE A 94 4.47 -1.12 -18.90
CA ILE A 94 3.75 0.17 -19.06
C ILE A 94 4.73 1.27 -19.47
N GLU A 95 4.21 2.36 -20.03
CA GLU A 95 4.97 3.58 -20.24
C GLU A 95 4.68 4.56 -19.10
N VAL A 96 5.75 5.03 -18.44
CA VAL A 96 5.71 6.07 -17.41
C VAL A 96 6.73 7.12 -17.81
N ASP A 97 6.31 8.38 -17.94
CA ASP A 97 7.17 9.49 -18.39
C ASP A 97 7.90 9.18 -19.71
N ALA A 98 7.18 8.61 -20.67
CA ALA A 98 7.70 8.13 -21.97
C ALA A 98 8.82 7.09 -21.86
N ARG A 99 8.98 6.43 -20.70
CA ARG A 99 9.94 5.36 -20.49
C ARG A 99 9.22 4.04 -20.19
N PRO A 100 9.59 2.95 -20.89
CA PRO A 100 9.02 1.64 -20.58
C PRO A 100 9.51 1.18 -19.21
N ARG A 101 8.58 0.73 -18.37
CA ARG A 101 8.84 0.14 -17.06
C ARG A 101 8.10 -1.18 -16.93
N ARG A 102 8.74 -2.16 -16.29
CA ARG A 102 8.07 -3.38 -15.84
C ARG A 102 7.53 -3.16 -14.44
N VAL A 103 6.27 -3.49 -14.23
CA VAL A 103 5.58 -3.28 -12.95
C VAL A 103 4.88 -4.55 -12.50
N CYS A 104 4.66 -4.62 -11.19
CA CYS A 104 3.71 -5.52 -10.54
C CYS A 104 3.18 -4.78 -9.31
N THR A 105 2.22 -3.88 -9.53
CA THR A 105 1.74 -2.93 -8.53
C THR A 105 0.32 -3.29 -8.10
N PRO A 106 0.03 -3.46 -6.81
CA PRO A 106 -1.33 -3.67 -6.34
C PRO A 106 -2.19 -2.42 -6.56
N LEU A 107 -3.48 -2.62 -6.81
CA LEU A 107 -4.45 -1.54 -7.00
C LEU A 107 -5.20 -1.21 -5.72
N LEU A 108 -5.50 -2.21 -4.88
CA LEU A 108 -5.92 -2.03 -3.49
C LEU A 108 -4.87 -2.61 -2.56
N VAL A 109 -4.59 -1.92 -1.46
CA VAL A 109 -3.67 -2.38 -0.43
C VAL A 109 -4.17 -2.04 0.95
N ARG A 110 -3.77 -2.84 1.93
CA ARG A 110 -4.04 -2.57 3.35
C ARG A 110 -2.88 -3.01 4.22
N PRO A 111 -2.49 -2.23 5.25
CA PRO A 111 -1.58 -2.69 6.29
C PRO A 111 -2.16 -3.91 7.01
N VAL A 112 -1.35 -4.95 7.18
CA VAL A 112 -1.75 -6.18 7.88
C VAL A 112 -0.66 -6.67 8.82
N ARG A 113 -1.02 -7.54 9.76
CA ARG A 113 -0.10 -8.32 10.60
C ARG A 113 -0.18 -9.79 10.29
N LEU A 114 0.95 -10.48 10.47
CA LEU A 114 1.01 -11.93 10.48
C LEU A 114 1.30 -12.46 11.87
N ARG A 115 0.34 -13.21 12.40
CA ARG A 115 0.50 -13.88 13.70
C ARG A 115 0.47 -15.38 13.53
N LEU A 116 1.19 -16.08 14.40
CA LEU A 116 1.09 -17.54 14.46
C LEU A 116 -0.25 -17.88 15.14
N GLY A 117 -1.14 -18.50 14.38
CA GLY A 117 -2.43 -18.98 14.86
C GLY A 117 -2.36 -20.40 15.39
N SER A 118 -3.55 -20.96 15.65
CA SER A 118 -3.68 -22.36 16.02
C SER A 118 -3.28 -23.30 14.88
N ARG A 119 -2.92 -24.55 15.22
CA ARG A 119 -2.56 -25.61 14.25
C ARG A 119 -1.40 -25.26 13.32
N GLY A 120 -0.51 -24.35 13.74
CA GLY A 120 0.69 -24.00 12.99
C GLY A 120 0.43 -23.23 11.70
N ARG A 121 -0.75 -22.60 11.55
CA ARG A 121 -1.08 -21.71 10.44
C ARG A 121 -0.81 -20.25 10.81
N LEU A 122 -0.69 -19.38 9.83
CA LEU A 122 -0.57 -17.94 10.06
C LEU A 122 -1.93 -17.27 9.87
N VAL A 123 -2.21 -16.28 10.72
CA VAL A 123 -3.40 -15.43 10.64
C VAL A 123 -2.95 -14.06 10.12
N VAL A 124 -3.60 -13.62 9.03
CA VAL A 124 -3.47 -12.28 8.45
C VAL A 124 -4.53 -11.41 9.08
N GLU A 125 -4.14 -10.38 9.84
CA GLU A 125 -5.06 -9.47 10.54
C GLU A 125 -4.93 -8.06 9.97
N PRO A 126 -6.03 -7.30 9.82
CA PRO A 126 -5.93 -5.89 9.42
C PRO A 126 -5.17 -5.07 10.49
N ALA A 127 -4.35 -4.14 10.03
CA ALA A 127 -3.47 -3.32 10.90
C ALA A 127 -3.54 -1.82 10.61
N GLY A 128 -4.36 -1.41 9.64
CA GLY A 128 -4.58 -0.03 9.25
C GLY A 128 -5.69 0.07 8.21
N GLU A 129 -5.80 1.23 7.59
CA GLU A 129 -6.89 1.54 6.64
C GLU A 129 -6.61 0.97 5.24
N LEU A 130 -7.69 0.71 4.51
CA LEU A 130 -7.63 0.38 3.08
C LEU A 130 -7.20 1.63 2.32
N GLU A 131 -6.33 1.45 1.32
CA GLU A 131 -5.88 2.52 0.44
C GLU A 131 -5.71 1.99 -1.00
N LEU A 132 -5.74 2.89 -1.97
CA LEU A 132 -5.30 2.57 -3.34
C LEU A 132 -3.77 2.46 -3.40
N GLY A 133 -3.28 1.46 -4.13
CA GLY A 133 -1.83 1.26 -4.32
C GLY A 133 -1.20 2.21 -5.35
N LEU A 134 -1.99 3.08 -5.98
CA LEU A 134 -1.58 4.05 -7.00
C LEU A 134 -1.76 5.49 -6.50
N PRO A 135 -0.94 6.45 -6.98
CA PRO A 135 -1.07 7.85 -6.60
C PRO A 135 -2.32 8.48 -7.24
N ILE A 136 -3.39 8.61 -6.45
CA ILE A 136 -4.69 9.17 -6.86
C ILE A 136 -5.10 10.25 -5.84
N GLY A 137 -5.77 11.31 -6.30
CA GLY A 137 -6.26 12.38 -5.42
C GLY A 137 -7.27 11.86 -4.39
N THR A 138 -7.21 12.36 -3.16
CA THR A 138 -7.95 11.83 -1.99
C THR A 138 -9.45 11.64 -2.25
N ASP A 139 -10.13 12.64 -2.82
CA ASP A 139 -11.58 12.55 -3.07
C ASP A 139 -11.95 11.41 -4.04
N GLN A 140 -11.14 11.22 -5.09
CA GLN A 140 -11.34 10.13 -6.05
C GLN A 140 -10.98 8.78 -5.41
N ALA A 141 -9.94 8.75 -4.58
CA ALA A 141 -9.49 7.54 -3.91
C ALA A 141 -10.60 6.97 -3.00
N THR A 142 -11.21 7.80 -2.17
CA THR A 142 -12.31 7.40 -1.27
C THR A 142 -13.51 6.81 -2.04
N VAL A 143 -13.88 7.41 -3.17
CA VAL A 143 -14.96 6.88 -4.02
C VAL A 143 -14.58 5.52 -4.63
N LEU A 144 -13.35 5.38 -5.12
CA LEU A 144 -12.89 4.13 -5.75
C LEU A 144 -12.71 3.00 -4.72
N GLU A 145 -12.23 3.31 -3.53
CA GLU A 145 -12.13 2.37 -2.40
C GLU A 145 -13.51 1.83 -2.01
N SER A 146 -14.46 2.72 -1.76
CA SER A 146 -15.84 2.34 -1.36
C SER A 146 -16.64 1.61 -2.45
N THR A 147 -16.29 1.83 -3.73
CA THR A 147 -16.91 1.15 -4.88
C THR A 147 -16.16 -0.10 -5.34
N SER A 148 -15.14 -0.53 -4.59
CA SER A 148 -14.40 -1.76 -4.86
C SER A 148 -15.31 -2.98 -5.05
N PRO A 149 -15.02 -3.85 -6.04
CA PRO A 149 -15.78 -5.08 -6.24
C PRO A 149 -15.62 -6.06 -5.06
N LEU A 150 -14.66 -5.83 -4.16
CA LEU A 150 -14.45 -6.67 -2.98
C LEU A 150 -15.34 -6.31 -1.80
N HIS A 151 -15.87 -5.09 -1.68
CA HIS A 151 -16.74 -4.73 -0.55
C HIS A 151 -18.05 -5.52 -0.60
N PRO A 152 -18.37 -6.39 0.36
CA PRO A 152 -19.69 -6.99 0.45
C PRO A 152 -20.63 -5.97 1.09
N SER A 153 -21.40 -5.19 0.32
CA SER A 153 -22.37 -4.27 0.95
C SER A 153 -23.78 -4.84 0.90
N PRO A 154 -24.41 -5.07 2.06
CA PRO A 154 -25.86 -5.26 2.15
C PRO A 154 -26.63 -3.92 2.15
N PHE A 155 -25.95 -2.77 2.18
CA PHE A 155 -26.54 -1.42 2.28
C PHE A 155 -26.49 -0.63 0.96
N VAL A 156 -25.76 -1.12 -0.04
CA VAL A 156 -25.84 -0.63 -1.41
C VAL A 156 -26.95 -1.40 -2.10
N ASP A 157 -27.93 -0.68 -2.65
CA ASP A 157 -29.01 -1.27 -3.44
C ASP A 157 -28.41 -2.27 -4.46
N PRO A 158 -28.80 -3.56 -4.45
CA PRO A 158 -28.34 -4.52 -5.45
C PRO A 158 -28.73 -4.13 -6.88
N ALA A 159 -29.67 -3.19 -7.07
CA ALA A 159 -29.98 -2.55 -8.35
C ALA A 159 -29.09 -1.33 -8.69
N ALA A 160 -28.34 -0.78 -7.72
CA ALA A 160 -27.26 0.16 -8.01
C ALA A 160 -26.13 -0.64 -8.67
N ALA A 161 -26.03 -0.51 -9.99
CA ALA A 161 -25.06 -1.23 -10.81
C ALA A 161 -23.64 -0.93 -10.32
N ARG A 162 -23.06 -1.87 -9.55
CA ARG A 162 -21.64 -1.84 -9.25
C ARG A 162 -20.88 -2.07 -10.56
N PRO A 163 -19.80 -1.31 -10.82
CA PRO A 163 -18.95 -1.63 -11.94
C PRO A 163 -18.46 -3.07 -11.78
N GLY A 164 -18.59 -3.87 -12.84
CA GLY A 164 -17.91 -5.16 -12.88
C GLY A 164 -16.40 -4.96 -12.69
N PRO A 165 -15.63 -6.01 -12.32
CA PRO A 165 -14.21 -5.88 -11.99
C PRO A 165 -13.40 -5.08 -13.02
N GLN A 166 -13.61 -5.32 -14.32
CA GLN A 166 -12.95 -4.57 -15.40
C GLN A 166 -13.27 -3.07 -15.36
N ALA A 167 -14.52 -2.68 -15.15
CA ALA A 167 -14.92 -1.28 -15.14
C ALA A 167 -14.34 -0.55 -13.91
N TRP A 168 -14.24 -1.22 -12.77
CA TRP A 168 -13.57 -0.68 -11.58
C TRP A 168 -12.07 -0.50 -11.83
N PHE A 169 -11.41 -1.51 -12.41
CA PHE A 169 -9.99 -1.42 -12.77
C PHE A 169 -9.70 -0.27 -13.75
N ASP A 170 -10.52 -0.14 -14.80
CA ASP A 170 -10.40 0.96 -15.77
C ASP A 170 -10.52 2.32 -15.09
N ALA A 171 -11.41 2.47 -14.11
CA ALA A 171 -11.61 3.71 -13.37
C ALA A 171 -10.39 4.04 -12.49
N VAL A 172 -9.84 3.05 -11.77
CA VAL A 172 -8.62 3.22 -10.96
C VAL A 172 -7.42 3.59 -11.82
N LEU A 173 -7.20 2.88 -12.92
CA LEU A 173 -6.10 3.19 -13.84
C LEU A 173 -6.27 4.58 -14.47
N GLY A 174 -7.49 4.93 -14.88
CA GLY A 174 -7.80 6.26 -15.42
C GLY A 174 -7.53 7.38 -14.42
N ALA A 175 -7.92 7.20 -13.16
CA ALA A 175 -7.68 8.17 -12.08
C ALA A 175 -6.18 8.36 -11.79
N ALA A 176 -5.38 7.30 -11.95
CA ALA A 176 -3.92 7.35 -11.82
C ALA A 176 -3.20 7.83 -13.10
N GLY A 177 -3.92 8.18 -14.17
CA GLY A 177 -3.34 8.57 -15.45
C GLY A 177 -2.65 7.41 -16.21
N LEU A 178 -3.02 6.17 -15.90
CA LEU A 178 -2.44 4.95 -16.50
C LEU A 178 -3.33 4.39 -17.61
N PRO A 179 -2.74 3.67 -18.59
CA PRO A 179 -3.50 3.07 -19.68
C PRO A 179 -4.39 1.92 -19.16
N LYS A 180 -5.57 1.80 -19.78
CA LYS A 180 -6.46 0.65 -19.57
C LYS A 180 -5.73 -0.66 -19.84
N SER A 181 -6.04 -1.67 -19.03
CA SER A 181 -5.37 -2.97 -19.08
C SER A 181 -6.38 -4.11 -18.98
N GLU A 182 -6.14 -5.17 -19.72
CA GLU A 182 -6.99 -6.35 -19.73
C GLU A 182 -6.81 -7.17 -18.44
N VAL A 183 -7.92 -7.64 -17.86
CA VAL A 183 -7.87 -8.64 -16.79
C VAL A 183 -7.39 -9.98 -17.35
N LEU A 184 -6.24 -10.43 -16.86
CA LEU A 184 -5.61 -11.68 -17.26
C LEU A 184 -6.30 -12.87 -16.59
N PRO A 185 -6.26 -14.06 -17.22
CA PRO A 185 -6.69 -15.30 -16.58
C PRO A 185 -5.94 -15.52 -15.25
N ALA A 186 -6.66 -15.98 -14.22
CA ALA A 186 -6.08 -16.25 -12.90
C ALA A 186 -4.89 -17.24 -12.96
N THR A 187 -4.87 -18.13 -13.95
CA THR A 187 -3.79 -19.10 -14.18
C THR A 187 -2.47 -18.49 -14.64
N THR A 188 -2.47 -17.22 -15.08
CA THR A 188 -1.24 -16.54 -15.54
C THR A 188 -0.23 -16.39 -14.39
N GLY A 189 -0.73 -16.04 -13.19
CA GLY A 189 0.11 -15.78 -12.02
C GLY A 189 0.99 -14.52 -12.14
N PHE A 190 1.42 -13.96 -11.01
CA PHE A 190 2.13 -12.67 -10.96
C PHE A 190 3.45 -12.65 -11.73
N ARG A 191 4.29 -13.70 -11.58
CA ARG A 191 5.62 -13.75 -12.21
C ARG A 191 5.56 -13.79 -13.73
N ALA A 192 4.66 -14.60 -14.31
CA ALA A 192 4.55 -14.67 -15.76
C ALA A 192 3.90 -13.40 -16.31
N ALA A 193 2.87 -12.87 -15.63
CA ALA A 193 2.20 -11.63 -16.03
C ALA A 193 3.17 -10.43 -16.08
N ARG A 194 4.09 -10.33 -15.12
CA ARG A 194 5.14 -9.28 -15.11
C ARG A 194 6.09 -9.32 -16.33
N GLN A 195 6.26 -10.48 -16.96
CA GLN A 195 7.14 -10.64 -18.13
C GLN A 195 6.46 -10.29 -19.45
N LEU A 196 5.15 -10.03 -19.46
CA LEU A 196 4.44 -9.59 -20.65
C LEU A 196 5.01 -8.26 -21.17
N ASP A 197 5.08 -8.13 -22.50
CA ASP A 197 5.48 -6.88 -23.17
C ASP A 197 4.32 -5.88 -23.31
N ARG A 198 3.17 -6.22 -22.72
CA ARG A 198 2.00 -5.37 -22.55
C ARG A 198 1.60 -5.33 -21.08
N SER A 199 0.76 -4.35 -20.71
CA SER A 199 0.15 -4.32 -19.39
C SER A 199 -1.02 -5.29 -19.28
N GLY A 200 -1.26 -5.79 -18.08
CA GLY A 200 -2.40 -6.66 -17.77
C GLY A 200 -2.65 -6.69 -16.27
N ILE A 201 -3.88 -7.04 -15.88
CA ILE A 201 -4.31 -7.07 -14.48
C ILE A 201 -4.42 -8.50 -14.00
N VAL A 202 -3.73 -8.85 -12.91
CA VAL A 202 -3.88 -10.14 -12.25
C VAL A 202 -4.87 -9.99 -11.08
N PRO A 203 -6.09 -10.54 -11.17
CA PRO A 203 -7.05 -10.53 -10.08
C PRO A 203 -6.67 -11.61 -9.06
N GLY A 204 -5.93 -11.20 -8.03
CA GLY A 204 -5.45 -12.10 -6.98
C GLY A 204 -4.93 -11.33 -5.78
N PHE A 205 -4.61 -12.05 -4.71
CA PHE A 205 -4.09 -11.49 -3.47
C PHE A 205 -2.58 -11.77 -3.36
N ALA A 206 -1.85 -10.83 -2.76
CA ALA A 206 -0.48 -11.08 -2.35
C ALA A 206 -0.12 -10.33 -1.06
N LEU A 207 0.73 -10.95 -0.25
CA LEU A 207 1.42 -10.29 0.85
C LEU A 207 2.77 -9.80 0.36
N PHE A 208 3.13 -8.58 0.72
CA PHE A 208 4.40 -7.98 0.32
C PHE A 208 4.89 -6.98 1.35
N ILE A 209 6.19 -6.71 1.32
CA ILE A 209 6.82 -5.68 2.14
C ILE A 209 6.86 -4.38 1.36
N ASP A 210 6.24 -3.36 1.91
CA ASP A 210 6.29 -2.00 1.41
C ASP A 210 7.18 -1.15 2.31
N ARG A 211 8.48 -1.12 2.01
CA ARG A 211 9.46 -0.34 2.79
C ARG A 211 9.29 1.17 2.60
N ALA A 212 8.59 1.59 1.54
CA ALA A 212 8.24 2.99 1.35
C ALA A 212 7.07 3.40 2.27
N ALA A 213 6.27 2.44 2.75
CA ALA A 213 5.09 2.67 3.59
C ALA A 213 5.35 2.60 5.10
N ARG A 214 6.61 2.81 5.54
CA ARG A 214 6.96 2.94 6.96
C ARG A 214 6.04 3.97 7.64
N PRO A 215 5.54 3.71 8.86
CA PRO A 215 4.43 4.41 9.44
C PRO A 215 4.91 5.73 10.03
N GLY A 216 4.18 6.75 9.63
CA GLY A 216 4.66 8.10 9.59
C GLY A 216 5.51 8.23 8.35
N ALA A 217 4.98 8.87 7.30
CA ALA A 217 5.87 9.71 6.53
C ALA A 217 6.56 10.55 7.60
N ARG A 218 7.82 10.23 7.88
CA ARG A 218 8.62 10.94 8.87
C ARG A 218 8.55 12.41 8.49
N ALA A 219 8.50 12.68 7.19
CA ALA A 219 8.01 13.90 6.57
C ALA A 219 6.72 14.50 7.15
N ALA A 220 5.57 13.81 7.06
CA ALA A 220 4.30 14.31 7.59
C ALA A 220 4.32 14.57 9.10
N ARG A 221 4.92 13.70 9.92
CA ARG A 221 5.03 13.94 11.38
C ARG A 221 5.96 15.11 11.70
N LEU A 222 7.09 15.21 11.00
CA LEU A 222 8.01 16.32 11.15
C LEU A 222 7.36 17.63 10.70
N ARG A 223 6.56 17.64 9.62
CA ARG A 223 5.76 18.80 9.18
C ARG A 223 4.68 19.17 10.20
N GLN A 224 4.01 18.17 10.79
CA GLN A 224 3.02 18.39 11.85
C GLN A 224 3.65 19.01 13.09
N TRP A 225 4.79 18.50 13.54
CA TRP A 225 5.52 19.08 14.68
C TRP A 225 6.11 20.45 14.37
N ALA A 226 6.56 20.69 13.13
CA ALA A 226 7.00 22.00 12.67
C ALA A 226 5.89 23.06 12.65
N ALA A 227 4.62 22.64 12.71
CA ALA A 227 3.45 23.52 12.74
C ALA A 227 2.89 23.75 14.16
N VAL A 228 3.48 23.15 15.19
CA VAL A 228 3.05 23.35 16.58
C VAL A 228 3.56 24.70 17.09
N ASP A 229 2.64 25.54 17.57
CA ASP A 229 2.97 26.81 18.21
C ASP A 229 3.86 26.56 19.45
N GLY A 230 4.97 27.29 19.53
CA GLY A 230 5.92 27.17 20.64
C GLY A 230 6.92 26.02 20.51
N ILE A 231 7.04 25.38 19.34
CA ILE A 231 8.06 24.33 19.10
C ILE A 231 9.49 24.84 19.38
N ASP A 232 9.75 26.12 19.13
CA ASP A 232 11.03 26.77 19.41
C ASP A 232 11.30 26.93 20.92
N ALA A 233 10.29 26.82 21.79
CA ALA A 233 10.44 26.86 23.23
C ALA A 233 10.67 25.46 23.85
N THR A 234 10.81 24.42 23.02
CA THR A 234 11.03 23.04 23.49
C THR A 234 12.51 22.72 23.60
N ALA A 235 12.83 21.69 24.39
CA ALA A 235 14.20 21.17 24.53
C ALA A 235 14.81 20.68 23.20
N PHE A 236 13.99 20.45 22.16
CA PHE A 236 14.46 20.09 20.84
C PHE A 236 15.25 21.23 20.16
N ALA A 237 14.86 22.49 20.38
CA ALA A 237 15.53 23.64 19.79
C ALA A 237 16.98 23.80 20.30
N GLU A 238 17.25 23.41 21.55
CA GLU A 238 18.57 23.48 22.17
C GLU A 238 19.58 22.49 21.56
N LEU A 239 19.12 21.40 20.93
CA LEU A 239 19.99 20.37 20.33
C LEU A 239 20.66 20.81 19.01
N TYR A 240 20.12 21.85 18.37
CA TYR A 240 20.55 22.33 17.05
C TYR A 240 21.08 23.77 17.08
N GLN A 241 21.36 24.28 18.28
CA GLN A 241 22.12 25.52 18.43
C GLN A 241 23.60 25.26 18.11
N PRO A 242 24.28 26.16 17.39
CA PRO A 242 25.72 26.05 17.11
C PRO A 242 26.60 26.25 18.35
#